data_AF-A0AAU2IWW9-F1
#
_entry.id   AF-A0AAU2IWW9-F1
#
_cell.length_a   1.000
_cell.length_b   1.000
_cell.length_c   1.000
_cell.angle_alpha   90.00
_cell.angle_beta   90.00
_cell.angle_gamma   90.00
#
_symmetry.space_group_name_H-M   'P 1'
#
loop_
_entity.id
_entity.type
_entity.pdbx_description
1 polymer ?
#
loop_
_entity_poly.entity_id
_entity_poly.type
_entity_poly.pdbx_seq_one_letter_code
_entity_poly.pdbx_strand_id
1 'polypeptide(L)'
;MSETAPEQPIEGVQPPAGMTEFHKEFWDDSTLTYYWRNGPVFSRPYNEEELASRDKRMALDGLRSQAEEAIAYLDERIDVSLAYFASPAPTAEEMAAQVKVLSDLAAYSAGTLKRLIVVLGELTGRPL
;
A
#
# COMPACT_ATOMS: atom_id res chain seq x y z
N MET A 1 -34.98 -19.30 -2.58
CA MET A 1 -33.77 -18.47 -2.53
C MET A 1 -33.30 -18.37 -3.97
N SER A 2 -33.57 -17.24 -4.65
CA SER A 2 -33.24 -17.10 -6.06
C SER A 2 -31.72 -16.94 -6.16
N GLU A 3 -31.04 -17.89 -6.81
CA GLU A 3 -29.69 -17.67 -7.35
C GLU A 3 -29.79 -16.47 -8.29
N THR A 4 -29.30 -15.31 -7.86
CA THR A 4 -28.99 -14.21 -8.78
C THR A 4 -27.89 -14.72 -9.69
N ALA A 5 -28.22 -14.97 -10.95
CA ALA A 5 -27.25 -15.25 -11.99
C ALA A 5 -26.14 -14.17 -11.94
N PRO A 6 -24.86 -14.52 -12.15
CA PRO A 6 -23.81 -13.51 -12.24
C PRO A 6 -24.22 -12.49 -13.31
N GLU A 7 -24.35 -11.21 -12.91
CA GLU A 7 -24.66 -10.14 -13.85
C GLU A 7 -23.65 -10.19 -14.98
N GLN A 8 -24.16 -10.24 -16.21
CA GLN A 8 -23.30 -10.36 -17.38
C GLN A 8 -22.35 -9.15 -17.46
N PRO A 9 -21.11 -9.35 -17.92
CA PRO A 9 -20.17 -8.27 -18.17
C PRO A 9 -20.79 -7.13 -18.99
N ILE A 10 -20.62 -5.90 -18.51
CA ILE A 10 -21.00 -4.70 -19.26
C ILE A 10 -19.78 -4.28 -20.08
N GLU A 11 -19.92 -4.17 -21.40
CA GLU A 11 -18.87 -3.73 -22.32
C GLU A 11 -18.93 -2.21 -22.56
N GLY A 12 -17.77 -1.61 -22.83
CA GLY A 12 -17.68 -0.23 -23.30
C GLY A 12 -17.91 0.82 -22.21
N VAL A 13 -17.71 0.42 -20.95
CA VAL A 13 -17.85 1.31 -19.80
C VAL A 13 -16.70 2.33 -19.79
N GLN A 14 -16.97 3.55 -19.30
CA GLN A 14 -15.87 4.48 -19.04
C GLN A 14 -14.96 3.91 -17.93
N PRO A 15 -13.62 3.98 -18.09
CA PRO A 15 -12.71 3.58 -17.04
C PRO A 15 -12.93 4.44 -15.79
N PRO A 16 -13.00 3.84 -14.59
CA PRO A 16 -13.09 4.61 -13.35
C PRO A 16 -11.82 5.44 -13.15
N ALA A 17 -11.91 6.50 -12.34
CA ALA A 17 -10.84 7.48 -12.18
C ALA A 17 -9.48 6.87 -11.75
N GLY A 18 -9.49 5.74 -11.03
CA GLY A 18 -8.28 5.02 -10.62
C GLY A 18 -7.71 4.06 -11.66
N MET A 19 -8.44 3.76 -12.75
CA MET A 19 -7.98 2.85 -13.79
C MET A 19 -7.18 3.61 -14.86
N THR A 20 -5.87 3.65 -14.67
CA THR A 20 -4.94 4.19 -15.68
C THR A 20 -4.94 3.35 -16.96
N GLU A 21 -4.37 3.90 -18.04
CA GLU A 21 -4.29 3.19 -19.33
C GLU A 21 -3.47 1.90 -19.31
N PHE A 22 -2.59 1.76 -18.31
CA PHE A 22 -1.71 0.60 -18.15
C PHE A 22 -2.34 -0.51 -17.29
N HIS A 23 -3.43 -0.23 -16.59
CA HIS A 23 -4.13 -1.22 -15.78
C HIS A 23 -4.92 -2.18 -16.69
N LYS A 24 -4.51 -3.45 -16.70
CA LYS A 24 -5.29 -4.53 -17.34
C LYS A 24 -6.52 -4.91 -16.53
N GLU A 25 -6.40 -4.82 -15.21
CA GLU A 25 -7.41 -5.21 -14.24
C GLU A 25 -7.49 -4.12 -13.17
N PHE A 26 -8.69 -3.83 -12.68
CA PHE A 26 -8.93 -2.83 -11.65
C PHE A 26 -10.09 -3.26 -10.76
N TRP A 27 -9.84 -3.24 -9.45
CA TRP A 27 -10.80 -3.61 -8.41
C TRP A 27 -11.30 -2.33 -7.74
N ASP A 28 -12.55 -1.95 -8.00
CA ASP A 28 -13.18 -0.82 -7.34
C ASP A 28 -13.95 -1.29 -6.10
N ASP A 29 -13.28 -1.28 -4.95
CA ASP A 29 -13.86 -1.69 -3.68
C ASP A 29 -14.93 -0.69 -3.15
N SER A 30 -15.05 0.51 -3.75
CA SER A 30 -16.10 1.48 -3.39
C SER A 30 -17.46 1.15 -4.01
N THR A 31 -17.43 0.63 -5.24
CA THR A 31 -18.62 0.21 -5.99
C THR A 31 -18.78 -1.31 -6.06
N LEU A 32 -17.87 -2.06 -5.43
CA LEU A 32 -17.80 -3.54 -5.48
C LEU A 32 -17.82 -4.07 -6.91
N THR A 33 -17.12 -3.38 -7.80
CA THR A 33 -17.13 -3.64 -9.23
C THR A 33 -15.71 -3.94 -9.72
N TYR A 34 -15.58 -5.06 -10.42
CA TYR A 34 -14.36 -5.47 -11.09
C TYR A 34 -14.36 -4.97 -12.52
N TYR A 35 -13.25 -4.36 -12.94
CA TYR A 35 -13.04 -3.86 -14.30
C TYR A 35 -11.84 -4.54 -14.92
N TRP A 36 -11.90 -4.82 -16.22
CA TRP A 36 -10.73 -5.26 -16.99
C TRP A 36 -10.75 -4.70 -18.39
N ARG A 37 -9.55 -4.61 -18.98
CA ARG A 37 -9.34 -4.06 -20.32
C ARG A 37 -8.97 -5.17 -21.29
N ASN A 38 -9.76 -5.33 -22.34
CA ASN A 38 -9.47 -6.23 -23.45
C ASN A 38 -9.87 -5.57 -24.79
N GLY A 39 -9.23 -4.42 -25.09
CA GLY A 39 -9.74 -3.46 -26.07
C GLY A 39 -10.62 -2.43 -25.35
N PRO A 40 -11.96 -2.53 -25.43
CA PRO A 40 -12.85 -1.78 -24.53
C PRO A 40 -12.67 -2.22 -23.07
N VAL A 41 -13.12 -1.36 -22.16
CA VAL A 41 -13.19 -1.67 -20.72
C VAL A 41 -14.50 -2.41 -20.47
N PHE A 42 -14.39 -3.52 -19.74
CA PHE A 42 -15.51 -4.31 -19.28
C PHE A 42 -15.66 -4.17 -17.76
N SER A 43 -16.87 -4.31 -17.24
CA SER A 43 -17.12 -4.37 -15.80
C SER A 43 -18.08 -5.47 -15.41
N ARG A 44 -17.98 -5.92 -14.16
CA ARG A 44 -18.99 -6.78 -13.50
C ARG A 44 -18.97 -6.55 -11.98
N PRO A 45 -20.04 -6.87 -11.27
CA PRO A 45 -19.98 -6.96 -9.80
C PRO A 45 -18.96 -8.01 -9.35
N TYR A 46 -18.47 -7.86 -8.12
CA TYR A 46 -17.64 -8.86 -7.48
C TYR A 46 -18.37 -10.19 -7.31
N ASN A 47 -17.62 -11.27 -7.44
CA ASN A 47 -18.06 -12.59 -7.03
C ASN A 47 -17.80 -12.82 -5.53
N GLU A 48 -18.26 -13.94 -4.98
CA GLU A 48 -18.11 -14.26 -3.55
C GLU A 48 -16.64 -14.33 -3.09
N GLU A 49 -15.74 -14.84 -3.93
CA GLU A 49 -14.31 -14.95 -3.64
C GLU A 49 -13.63 -13.57 -3.57
N GLU A 50 -14.02 -12.65 -4.46
CA GLU A 50 -13.50 -11.29 -4.50
C GLU A 50 -14.03 -10.43 -3.35
N LEU A 51 -15.27 -10.69 -2.92
CA LEU A 51 -15.85 -10.14 -1.71
C LEU A 51 -15.09 -10.66 -0.47
N ALA A 52 -14.79 -11.95 -0.41
CA ALA A 52 -13.98 -12.52 0.67
C ALA A 52 -12.54 -11.99 0.69
N SER A 53 -11.99 -11.63 -0.47
CA SER A 53 -10.64 -11.07 -0.61
C SER A 53 -10.58 -9.55 -0.39
N ARG A 54 -11.71 -8.87 -0.24
CA ARG A 54 -11.80 -7.41 -0.08
C ARG A 54 -11.10 -6.92 1.17
N ASP A 55 -11.36 -7.56 2.31
CA ASP A 55 -10.76 -7.15 3.59
C ASP A 55 -9.23 -7.18 3.53
N LYS A 56 -8.67 -8.15 2.78
CA LYS A 56 -7.24 -8.24 2.53
C LYS A 56 -6.72 -7.08 1.67
N ARG A 57 -7.40 -6.74 0.57
CA ARG A 57 -7.02 -5.58 -0.27
C ARG A 57 -7.09 -4.28 0.52
N MET A 58 -8.15 -4.06 1.29
CA MET A 58 -8.28 -2.89 2.17
C MET A 58 -7.15 -2.82 3.21
N ALA A 59 -6.76 -3.96 3.78
CA ALA A 59 -5.62 -4.01 4.70
C ALA A 59 -4.29 -3.67 4.01
N LEU A 60 -4.07 -4.16 2.78
CA LEU A 60 -2.89 -3.83 1.98
C LEU A 60 -2.86 -2.36 1.58
N ASP A 61 -3.99 -1.77 1.20
CA ASP A 61 -4.10 -0.34 0.89
C ASP A 61 -3.83 0.52 2.13
N GLY A 62 -4.32 0.09 3.30
CA GLY A 62 -4.00 0.73 4.58
C GLY A 62 -2.50 0.68 4.89
N LEU A 63 -1.85 -0.48 4.66
CA LEU A 63 -0.39 -0.62 4.82
C LEU A 63 0.38 0.25 3.83
N ARG A 64 -0.11 0.37 2.59
CA ARG A 64 0.48 1.26 1.58
C ARG A 64 0.40 2.72 2.00
N SER A 65 -0.77 3.20 2.43
CA SER A 65 -0.93 4.59 2.91
C SER A 65 0.01 4.90 4.06
N GLN A 66 0.13 3.97 5.02
CA GLN A 66 1.08 4.11 6.13
C GLN A 66 2.53 4.14 5.65
N ALA A 67 2.87 3.34 4.63
CA ALA A 67 4.21 3.34 4.05
C ALA A 67 4.51 4.65 3.30
N GLU A 68 3.55 5.22 2.57
CA GLU A 68 3.71 6.51 1.89
C GLU A 68 4.01 7.65 2.90
N GLU A 69 3.28 7.69 4.02
CA GLU A 69 3.57 8.64 5.12
C GLU A 69 4.93 8.39 5.78
N ALA A 70 5.26 7.10 5.97
CA ALA A 70 6.54 6.69 6.55
C ALA A 70 7.74 7.17 5.75
N ILE A 71 7.67 7.04 4.42
CA ILE A 71 8.78 7.38 3.52
C ILE A 71 9.18 8.84 3.71
N ALA A 72 8.22 9.77 3.65
CA ALA A 72 8.49 11.20 3.85
C ALA A 72 9.10 11.47 5.24
N TYR A 73 8.59 10.82 6.28
CA TYR A 73 9.10 10.94 7.65
C TYR A 73 10.54 10.39 7.80
N LEU A 74 10.90 9.33 7.09
CA LEU A 74 12.23 8.73 7.11
C LEU A 74 13.22 9.57 6.30
N ASP A 75 12.81 10.10 5.15
CA ASP A 75 13.64 10.98 4.30
C ASP A 75 14.09 12.22 5.07
N GLU A 76 13.18 12.89 5.78
CA GLU A 76 13.50 14.04 6.64
C GLU A 76 14.59 13.71 7.68
N ARG A 77 14.53 12.52 8.28
CA ARG A 77 15.52 12.07 9.29
C ARG A 77 16.86 11.69 8.70
N ILE A 78 16.85 11.17 7.48
CA ILE A 78 18.08 10.92 6.72
C ILE A 78 18.75 12.26 6.44
N ASP A 79 18.01 13.28 6.01
CA ASP A 79 18.55 14.63 5.78
C ASP A 79 19.14 15.24 7.06
N VAL A 80 18.45 15.12 8.20
CA VAL A 80 18.98 15.55 9.50
C VAL A 80 20.29 14.82 9.84
N SER A 81 20.36 13.52 9.57
CA SER A 81 21.57 12.73 9.83
C SER A 81 22.73 13.17 8.92
N LEU A 82 22.45 13.45 7.64
CA LEU A 82 23.44 13.96 6.69
C LEU A 82 23.94 15.35 7.10
N ALA A 83 23.05 16.23 7.56
CA ALA A 83 23.40 17.55 8.08
C ALA A 83 24.28 17.46 9.34
N TYR A 84 23.98 16.54 10.26
CA TYR A 84 24.81 16.28 11.44
C TYR A 84 26.23 15.88 11.05
N PHE A 85 26.40 14.98 10.07
CA PHE A 85 27.73 14.58 9.59
C PHE A 85 28.50 15.68 8.86
N ALA A 86 27.81 16.67 8.30
CA ALA A 86 28.44 17.84 7.71
C ALA A 86 28.90 18.88 8.75
N SER A 87 28.48 18.74 10.02
CA SER A 87 28.90 19.63 11.11
C SER A 87 30.29 19.24 11.62
N PRO A 88 31.31 20.12 11.51
CA PRO A 88 32.68 19.79 11.90
C PRO A 88 32.90 19.75 13.42
N ALA A 89 31.99 20.35 14.21
CA ALA A 89 32.07 20.39 15.66
C ALA A 89 30.66 20.46 16.27
N PRO A 90 29.88 19.37 16.19
CA PRO A 90 28.54 19.33 16.75
C PRO A 90 28.58 19.49 18.28
N THR A 91 27.60 20.21 18.80
CA THR A 91 27.38 20.38 20.23
C THR A 91 26.86 19.09 20.88
N ALA A 92 26.93 19.02 22.21
CA ALA A 92 26.36 17.90 22.96
C ALA A 92 24.83 17.77 22.76
N GLU A 93 24.12 18.89 22.62
CA GLU A 93 22.67 18.92 22.37
C GLU A 93 22.35 18.38 20.96
N GLU A 94 23.10 18.77 19.94
CA GLU A 94 22.96 18.24 18.58
C GLU A 94 23.27 16.74 18.53
N MET A 95 24.28 16.27 19.28
CA MET A 95 24.57 14.83 19.38
C MET A 95 23.42 14.06 20.04
N ALA A 96 22.84 14.58 21.12
CA ALA A 96 21.68 13.95 21.77
C ALA A 96 20.47 13.89 20.82
N ALA A 97 20.21 14.97 20.07
CA ALA A 97 19.17 15.00 19.05
C ALA A 97 19.42 13.95 17.96
N GLN A 98 20.67 13.81 17.50
CA GLN A 98 21.03 12.80 16.51
C GLN A 98 20.86 11.37 17.01
N VAL A 99 21.22 11.07 18.27
CA VAL A 99 21.00 9.75 18.87
C VAL A 99 19.52 9.39 18.90
N LYS A 100 18.65 10.37 19.21
CA LYS A 100 17.20 10.18 19.13
C LYS A 100 16.76 9.86 17.69
N VAL A 101 17.23 10.63 16.70
CA VAL A 101 16.92 10.38 15.28
C VAL A 101 17.34 8.98 14.85
N LEU A 102 18.55 8.54 15.18
CA LEU A 102 19.04 7.20 14.86
C LEU A 102 18.21 6.10 15.54
N SER A 103 17.79 6.32 16.79
CA SER A 103 16.93 5.38 17.53
C SER A 103 15.54 5.28 16.89
N ASP A 104 14.96 6.41 16.48
CA ASP A 104 13.66 6.47 15.78
C ASP A 104 13.75 5.73 14.44
N LEU A 105 14.82 5.97 13.64
CA LEU A 105 15.07 5.27 12.37
C LEU A 105 15.20 3.75 12.56
N ALA A 106 15.93 3.32 13.60
CA ALA A 106 16.12 1.90 13.91
C ALA A 106 14.80 1.22 14.32
N ALA A 107 14.03 1.86 15.19
CA ALA A 107 12.72 1.36 15.62
C ALA A 107 11.74 1.25 14.44
N TYR A 108 11.73 2.26 13.57
CA TYR A 108 10.88 2.26 12.38
C TYR A 108 11.26 1.15 11.41
N SER A 109 12.56 0.96 11.16
CA SER A 109 13.08 -0.10 10.27
C SER A 109 12.68 -1.49 10.76
N ALA A 110 12.75 -1.74 12.08
CA ALA A 110 12.30 -3.00 12.67
C ALA A 110 10.79 -3.22 12.51
N GLY A 111 9.99 -2.17 12.71
CA GLY A 111 8.54 -2.20 12.50
C GLY A 111 8.16 -2.48 11.05
N THR A 112 8.83 -1.82 10.10
CA THR A 112 8.65 -2.05 8.66
C THR A 112 8.98 -3.50 8.29
N LEU A 113 10.10 -4.03 8.77
CA LEU A 113 10.49 -5.41 8.51
C LEU A 113 9.43 -6.41 9.00
N LYS A 114 8.87 -6.20 10.20
CA LYS A 114 7.79 -7.04 10.73
C LYS A 114 6.54 -7.01 9.84
N ARG A 115 6.13 -5.84 9.34
CA ARG A 115 4.97 -5.72 8.43
C ARG A 115 5.25 -6.37 7.07
N LEU A 116 6.47 -6.24 6.57
CA LEU A 116 6.91 -6.82 5.30
C LEU A 116 6.89 -8.35 5.35
N ILE A 117 7.31 -8.92 6.48
CA ILE A 117 7.21 -10.37 6.77
C ILE A 117 5.75 -10.85 6.69
N VAL A 118 4.79 -10.11 7.27
CA VAL A 118 3.36 -10.46 7.20
C VAL A 118 2.85 -10.42 5.76
N VAL A 119 3.18 -9.36 5.01
CA VAL A 119 2.79 -9.23 3.59
C VAL A 119 3.37 -10.37 2.75
N LEU A 120 4.65 -10.70 2.93
CA LEU A 120 5.28 -11.82 2.23
C LEU A 120 4.68 -13.18 2.62
N GLY A 121 4.34 -13.36 3.90
CA GLY A 121 3.64 -14.57 4.37
C GLY A 121 2.29 -14.76 3.67
N GLU A 122 1.51 -13.69 3.55
CA GLU A 122 0.24 -13.70 2.80
C GLU A 122 0.45 -13.98 1.30
N LEU A 123 1.38 -13.29 0.64
CA LEU A 123 1.66 -13.49 -0.79
C LEU A 123 2.15 -14.90 -1.13
N THR A 124 2.83 -15.56 -0.19
CA THR A 124 3.39 -16.90 -0.40
C THR A 124 2.49 -18.02 0.11
N GLY A 125 1.33 -17.69 0.70
CA GLY A 125 0.44 -18.67 1.34
C GLY A 125 1.08 -19.38 2.54
N ARG A 126 2.09 -18.75 3.14
CA ARG A 126 2.83 -19.27 4.30
C ARG A 126 2.67 -18.27 5.45
N PRO A 127 1.58 -18.35 6.22
CA PRO A 127 1.43 -17.50 7.40
C PRO A 127 2.62 -17.74 8.34
N LEU A 128 3.20 -16.63 8.83
CA LEU A 128 4.32 -16.60 9.76
C LEU A 128 3.84 -16.33 11.19
#